data_AF-A0A2U1QZJ6-F1
#
_entry.id   AF-A0A2U1QZJ6-F1
#
_cell.length_a   1.000
_cell.length_b   1.000
_cell.length_c   1.000
_cell.angle_alpha   90.00
_cell.angle_beta   90.00
_cell.angle_gamma   90.00
#
_symmetry.space_group_name_H-M   'P 1'
#
loop_
_entity.id
_entity.type
_entity.pdbx_description
1 polymer ?
#
loop_
_entity_poly.entity_id
_entity_poly.type
_entity_poly.pdbx_seq_one_letter_code
_entity_poly.pdbx_strand_id
1 'polypeptide(L)' 'MLANFFGGKNRRVWIDADACPRAAKDLVVKFARKRQFEVVLVAGQPQIKPGLAIVKLIVVPSGPDAADDYL' A
#
# COMPACT_ATOMS: atom_id res chain seq x y z
N MET A 1 -11.20 -2.86 0.91
CA MET A 1 -10.40 -1.62 0.77
C MET A 1 -10.98 -0.54 1.67
N LEU A 2 -10.61 -0.55 2.95
CA LEU A 2 -10.96 0.51 3.89
C LEU A 2 -9.85 1.57 3.81
N ALA A 3 -10.16 2.77 3.33
CA ALA A 3 -9.23 3.90 3.33
C ALA A 3 -9.62 4.85 4.47
N ASN A 4 -8.95 4.74 5.62
CA ASN A 4 -9.12 5.69 6.71
C ASN A 4 -8.42 7.01 6.36
N PHE A 5 -9.20 8.05 6.05
CA PHE A 5 -8.71 9.41 5.81
C PHE A 5 -8.69 10.20 7.12
N PHE A 6 -7.58 10.19 7.86
CA PHE A 6 -7.38 11.14 8.96
C PHE A 6 -6.76 12.45 8.44
N GLY A 7 -7.40 13.58 8.74
CA GLY A 7 -6.94 14.92 8.38
C GLY A 7 -5.70 15.34 9.18
N GLY A 8 -4.64 15.73 8.47
CA GLY A 8 -3.37 16.21 9.02
C GLY A 8 -2.22 15.93 8.05
N LYS A 9 -1.10 16.66 8.15
CA LYS A 9 0.00 16.73 7.14
C LYS A 9 0.74 15.43 6.79
N ASN A 10 0.29 14.25 7.25
CA ASN A 10 0.86 12.93 6.92
C ASN A 10 -0.24 11.99 6.44
N ARG A 11 -0.67 12.16 5.18
CA ARG A 11 -1.63 11.24 4.56
C ARG A 11 -0.91 9.98 4.12
N ARG A 12 -1.48 8.81 4.43
CA ARG A 12 -1.00 7.50 4.02
C ARG A 12 -2.19 6.62 3.64
N VAL A 13 -2.00 5.75 2.67
CA VAL A 13 -2.92 4.65 2.37
C VAL A 13 -2.18 3.33 2.52
N TRP A 14 -2.88 2.33 3.04
CA TRP A 14 -2.40 0.96 3.07
C TRP A 14 -3.16 0.13 2.04
N ILE A 15 -2.45 -0.81 1.41
CA ILE A 15 -3.00 -1.68 0.39
C ILE A 15 -2.52 -3.10 0.70
N ASP A 16 -3.46 -4.02 0.89
CA ASP A 16 -3.18 -5.45 0.72
C ASP A 16 -2.75 -5.68 -0.74
N ALA A 17 -1.47 -5.97 -0.92
CA ALA A 17 -0.84 -6.08 -2.21
C ALA A 17 -1.00 -7.47 -2.84
N ASP A 18 -1.42 -8.49 -2.10
CA ASP A 18 -1.68 -9.83 -2.66
C ASP A 18 -3.07 -9.90 -3.29
N ALA A 19 -4.07 -9.27 -2.67
CA ALA A 19 -5.42 -9.20 -3.24
C ALA A 19 -5.60 -8.08 -4.28
N CYS A 20 -4.76 -7.05 -4.28
CA CYS A 20 -4.94 -5.88 -5.15
C CYS A 20 -4.25 -6.03 -6.53
N PRO A 21 -5.00 -5.93 -7.66
CA PRO A 21 -4.44 -5.98 -9.00
C PRO A 21 -3.38 -4.89 -9.24
N ARG A 22 -2.36 -5.22 -10.04
CA ARG A 22 -1.27 -4.29 -10.36
C ARG A 22 -1.76 -2.94 -10.90
N ALA A 23 -2.73 -2.95 -11.81
CA ALA A 23 -3.28 -1.73 -12.39
C ALA A 23 -3.90 -0.78 -11.34
N ALA A 24 -4.57 -1.34 -10.31
CA ALA A 24 -5.15 -0.55 -9.22
C ALA A 24 -4.04 0.06 -8.34
N LYS A 25 -3.01 -0.74 -7.99
CA LYS A 25 -1.83 -0.26 -7.26
C LYS A 25 -1.14 0.89 -8.01
N ASP A 26 -0.97 0.76 -9.32
CA ASP A 26 -0.35 1.79 -10.16
C ASP A 26 -1.14 3.10 -10.18
N LEU A 27 -2.48 3.02 -10.23
CA LEU A 27 -3.35 4.20 -10.15
C LEU A 27 -3.24 4.90 -8.79
N VAL A 28 -3.25 4.14 -7.69
CA VAL A 28 -3.07 4.70 -6.35
C VAL A 28 -1.71 5.36 -6.21
N VAL A 29 -0.63 4.73 -6.67
CA VAL A 29 0.73 5.30 -6.65
C VAL A 29 0.81 6.58 -7.51
N LYS A 30 0.16 6.59 -8.68
CA LYS A 30 0.08 7.80 -9.53
C LYS A 30 -0.65 8.95 -8.82
N PHE A 31 -1.72 8.65 -8.10
CA PHE A 31 -2.46 9.65 -7.33
C PHE A 31 -1.68 10.12 -6.10
N ALA A 32 -1.05 9.20 -5.37
CA ALA A 32 -0.16 9.46 -4.24
C ALA A 32 0.98 10.39 -4.61
N ARG A 33 1.60 10.17 -5.78
CA ARG A 33 2.63 11.06 -6.31
C ARG A 33 2.11 12.48 -6.57
N LYS A 34 0.89 12.62 -7.10
CA LYS A 34 0.30 13.96 -7.37
C LYS A 34 -0.11 14.68 -6.08
N ARG A 35 -0.57 13.93 -5.08
CA ARG A 35 -1.13 14.48 -3.83
C ARG A 35 -0.16 14.43 -2.65
N GLN A 36 1.07 13.95 -2.89
CA GLN A 36 2.16 13.89 -1.93
C GLN A 36 1.75 13.19 -0.63
N PHE A 37 1.27 11.95 -0.76
CA PHE A 37 0.94 11.08 0.35
C PHE A 37 1.60 9.72 0.19
N GLU A 38 1.75 8.99 1.30
CA GLU A 38 2.48 7.72 1.33
C GLU A 38 1.59 6.54 0.96
N VAL A 39 2.15 5.54 0.26
CA VAL A 39 1.51 4.26 -0.02
C VAL A 39 2.31 3.18 0.68
N VAL A 40 1.65 2.39 1.53
CA VAL A 40 2.24 1.22 2.17
C VAL A 40 1.57 -0.02 1.58
N LEU A 41 2.36 -0.82 0.88
CA LEU A 41 1.94 -2.12 0.37
C LEU A 41 2.27 -3.17 1.43
N VAL A 42 1.31 -4.02 1.75
CA VAL A 42 1.48 -5.15 2.68
C VAL A 42 1.25 -6.44 1.89
N ALA A 43 2.20 -7.37 1.93
CA ALA A 43 2.09 -8.63 1.18
C ALA A 43 2.74 -9.78 1.95
N GLY A 44 2.17 -10.98 1.86
CA GLY A 44 2.72 -12.24 2.40
C GLY A 44 3.95 -12.74 1.66
N GLN A 45 4.35 -12.09 0.57
CA GLN A 45 5.57 -12.40 -0.17
C GLN A 45 6.21 -11.13 -0.77
N PRO A 46 7.53 -11.15 -1.04
CA PRO A 46 8.19 -10.04 -1.71
C PRO A 46 7.55 -9.74 -3.08
N GLN A 47 7.25 -8.47 -3.33
CA GLN A 47 6.70 -8.00 -4.62
C GLN A 47 7.58 -6.89 -5.21
N ILE A 48 7.50 -6.70 -6.53
CA ILE A 48 8.16 -5.58 -7.19
C ILE A 48 7.45 -4.28 -6.80
N LYS A 49 8.15 -3.42 -6.04
CA LYS A 49 7.66 -2.09 -5.68
C LYS A 49 8.15 -1.02 -6.67
N PRO A 50 7.35 0.02 -6.96
CA PRO A 50 7.84 1.21 -7.63
C PRO A 50 9.02 1.85 -6.88
N GLY A 51 10.02 2.32 -7.61
CA GLY A 51 11.21 3.01 -7.07
C GLY A 51 10.95 4.41 -6.50
N LEU A 52 9.74 4.67 -6.00
CA LEU A 52 9.34 5.95 -5.43
C LEU A 52 9.52 5.92 -3.90
N ALA A 53 10.10 6.98 -3.33
CA ALA A 53 10.31 7.10 -1.88
C ALA A 53 9.00 7.10 -1.07
N ILE A 54 7.90 7.56 -1.69
CA ILE A 54 6.56 7.57 -1.09
C ILE A 54 5.90 6.18 -1.10
N VAL A 55 6.53 5.15 -1.67
CA VAL A 55 6.00 3.78 -1.71
C VAL A 55 6.87 2.84 -0.89
N LYS A 56 6.30 2.28 0.17
CA LYS A 56 6.90 1.25 1.00
C LYS A 56 6.26 -0.10 0.73
N LEU A 57 7.05 -1.15 0.88
CA LEU A 57 6.59 -2.54 0.85
C LEU A 57 6.95 -3.17 2.18
N ILE A 58 5.98 -3.80 2.79
CA ILE A 58 6.11 -4.56 4.03
C ILE A 58 5.75 -6.00 3.69
N VAL A 59 6.68 -6.91 3.97
CA VAL A 59 6.49 -8.33 3.76
C VAL A 59 6.15 -8.95 5.11
N VAL A 60 4.97 -9.55 5.19
CA VAL A 60 4.47 -10.28 6.37
C VAL A 60 4.64 -11.78 6.14
N PRO A 61 4.56 -12.64 7.18
CA PRO A 61 4.47 -14.08 6.99
C PRO A 61 3.33 -14.44 6.03
N SER A 62 3.50 -15.48 5.23
CA SER A 62 2.43 -15.92 4.33
C SER A 62 1.26 -16.51 5.10
N GLY A 63 0.04 -16.14 4.72
CA GLY A 63 -1.20 -16.61 5.33
C GLY A 63 -2.38 -15.83 4.75
N PRO A 64 -3.60 -16.41 4.76
CA PRO A 64 -4.78 -15.78 4.16
C PRO A 64 -5.11 -14.41 4.77
N ASP A 65 -4.86 -14.23 6.06
CA ASP A 65 -5.23 -13.01 6.80
C ASP A 65 -4.00 -12.17 7.22
N ALA A 66 -2.79 -12.59 6.86
CA ALA A 66 -1.57 -12.00 7.42
C ALA A 66 -1.36 -10.53 7.04
N ALA A 67 -1.84 -10.13 5.85
CA ALA A 67 -1.83 -8.73 5.44
C ALA A 67 -2.87 -7.93 6.24
N ASP A 68 -4.07 -8.48 6.43
CA ASP A 68 -5.14 -7.82 7.19
C ASP A 68 -4.77 -7.67 8.67
N ASP A 69 -4.14 -8.67 9.28
CA ASP A 69 -3.62 -8.62 10.66
C ASP A 69 -2.56 -7.53 10.89
N TYR A 70 -1.93 -7.05 9.81
CA TYR A 70 -0.91 -6.02 9.86
C TYR A 70 -1.46 -4.59 9.72
N LEU A 71 -2.67 -4.43 9.17
CA LEU A 71 -3.28 -3.13 8.82
C LEU A 71 -3.89 -2.40 10.02
#